data_AF-A0A264YAV8-F1
#
_entry.id   AF-A0A264YAV8-F1
#
_cell.length_a   1.000
_cell.length_b   1.000
_cell.length_c   1.000
_cell.angle_alpha   90.00
_cell.angle_beta   90.00
_cell.angle_gamma   90.00
#
_symmetry.space_group_name_H-M   'P 1'
#
loop_
_entity.id
_entity.type
_entity.pdbx_description
1 polymer ?
#
loop_
_entity_poly.entity_id
_entity_poly.type
_entity_poly.pdbx_seq_one_letter_code
_entity_poly.pdbx_strand_id
1 'polypeptide(L)'
;MIINELIKSRSHAGCISSSAKLYSDNLSTIFKKTWLITLLASICFSAISFLPTTVMPGQISPMMFLGIYACYLLLLVIVSSCAMATFAKLVNGESYKHTLTKCTAVTATQLVTLIVATTAVYSSQQSLVKWTASLGAASSQVLVALGVLVVVAVFFVLLSPLAYTHTKYILENGSKYASCFGKPYSFGMKNCGYIILSVIVALLELVLSIFLFSIPFIVCHFSSFADFLGTLDGDTSGLPSYFNMLVFGTNIVFCFLTYYVVYSIFLLFCFVYGNIEAKRIGTAKDQSPQDAAKDE
;
A
#
# COMPACT_ATOMS: atom_id res chain seq x y z
N MET A 1 -6.86 -18.59 14.86
CA MET A 1 -7.86 -19.43 14.16
C MET A 1 -7.43 -19.79 12.73
N ILE A 2 -6.55 -19.03 12.06
CA ILE A 2 -6.31 -19.17 10.61
C ILE A 2 -4.91 -19.75 10.22
N ILE A 3 -3.91 -19.79 11.12
CA ILE A 3 -2.52 -20.17 10.77
C ILE A 3 -2.40 -21.58 10.17
N ASN A 4 -3.10 -22.58 10.73
CA ASN A 4 -3.06 -23.95 10.20
C ASN A 4 -3.78 -24.11 8.84
N GLU A 5 -4.75 -23.24 8.52
CA GLU A 5 -5.39 -23.21 7.19
C GLU A 5 -4.55 -22.45 6.15
N LEU A 6 -3.62 -21.59 6.58
CA LEU A 6 -2.75 -20.82 5.69
C LEU A 6 -1.64 -21.68 5.09
N ILE A 7 -0.98 -22.52 5.89
CA ILE A 7 0.17 -23.34 5.45
C ILE A 7 -0.32 -24.57 4.68
N LYS A 8 -0.75 -24.34 3.44
CA LYS A 8 -1.18 -25.38 2.52
C LYS A 8 -0.67 -25.09 1.11
N SER A 9 -0.15 -26.12 0.44
CA SER A 9 0.21 -26.02 -0.98
C SER A 9 -1.05 -25.80 -1.80
N ARG A 10 -1.09 -24.69 -2.54
CA ARG A 10 -2.23 -24.25 -3.36
C ARG A 10 -1.72 -23.72 -4.70
N SER A 11 -2.55 -23.81 -5.73
CA SER A 11 -2.37 -23.02 -6.95
C SER A 11 -2.56 -21.53 -6.67
N HIS A 12 -2.12 -20.66 -7.59
CA HIS A 12 -2.29 -19.21 -7.43
C HIS A 12 -3.77 -18.82 -7.35
N ALA A 13 -4.58 -19.31 -8.28
CA ALA A 13 -6.05 -19.15 -8.25
C ALA A 13 -6.68 -19.74 -6.98
N GLY A 14 -6.13 -20.84 -6.45
CA GLY A 14 -6.55 -21.41 -5.18
C GLY A 14 -6.31 -20.48 -3.99
N CYS A 15 -5.21 -19.72 -3.99
CA CYS A 15 -4.95 -18.71 -2.95
C CYS A 15 -5.95 -17.54 -3.05
N ILE A 16 -6.16 -17.01 -4.25
CA ILE A 16 -7.09 -15.89 -4.49
C ILE A 16 -8.53 -16.26 -4.09
N SER A 17 -9.01 -17.41 -4.56
CA SER A 17 -10.37 -17.88 -4.25
C SER A 17 -10.56 -18.14 -2.75
N SER A 18 -9.55 -18.73 -2.09
CA SER A 18 -9.61 -19.00 -0.65
C SER A 18 -9.60 -17.71 0.19
N SER A 19 -8.75 -16.73 -0.17
CA SER A 19 -8.71 -15.45 0.53
C SER A 19 -10.00 -14.65 0.34
N ALA A 20 -10.53 -14.61 -0.89
CA ALA A 20 -11.78 -13.92 -1.21
C ALA A 20 -12.98 -14.57 -0.49
N LYS A 21 -13.02 -15.91 -0.45
CA LYS A 21 -14.05 -16.65 0.29
C LYS A 21 -13.97 -16.35 1.79
N LEU A 22 -12.78 -16.45 2.39
CA LEU A 22 -12.60 -16.16 3.82
C LEU A 22 -13.02 -14.72 4.17
N TYR A 23 -12.66 -13.75 3.32
CA TYR A 23 -13.05 -12.36 3.48
C TYR A 23 -14.58 -12.19 3.41
N SER A 24 -15.21 -12.77 2.38
CA SER A 24 -16.65 -12.67 2.14
C SER A 24 -17.47 -13.34 3.25
N ASP A 25 -17.08 -14.55 3.66
CA ASP A 25 -17.75 -15.32 4.72
C ASP A 25 -17.70 -14.59 6.08
N ASN A 26 -16.72 -13.70 6.27
CA ASN A 26 -16.50 -12.97 7.53
C ASN A 26 -16.72 -11.46 7.43
N LEU A 27 -17.28 -10.95 6.33
CA LEU A 27 -17.38 -9.51 6.05
C LEU A 27 -18.09 -8.74 7.18
N SER A 28 -19.19 -9.29 7.70
CA SER A 28 -19.94 -8.68 8.80
C SER A 28 -19.10 -8.55 10.07
N THR A 29 -18.33 -9.60 10.41
CA THR A 29 -17.45 -9.62 11.58
C THR A 29 -16.30 -8.63 11.42
N ILE A 30 -15.67 -8.61 10.24
CA ILE A 30 -14.61 -7.65 9.91
C ILE A 30 -15.15 -6.24 10.08
N PHE A 31 -16.26 -5.90 9.42
CA PHE A 31 -16.88 -4.58 9.49
C PHE A 31 -17.19 -4.17 10.92
N LYS A 32 -17.91 -4.99 11.69
CA LYS A 32 -18.29 -4.69 13.09
C LYS A 32 -17.09 -4.44 14.00
N LYS A 33 -15.93 -5.06 13.72
CA LYS A 33 -14.73 -4.95 14.54
C LYS A 33 -13.77 -3.84 14.09
N THR A 34 -13.82 -3.40 12.84
CA THR A 34 -12.87 -2.43 12.28
C THR A 34 -13.48 -1.06 11.94
N TRP A 35 -14.79 -0.94 11.74
CA TRP A 35 -15.38 0.27 11.16
C TRP A 35 -15.01 1.58 11.86
N LEU A 36 -14.95 1.61 13.20
CA LEU A 36 -14.68 2.85 13.93
C LEU A 36 -13.25 3.33 13.71
N ILE A 37 -12.26 2.43 13.79
CA ILE A 37 -10.86 2.78 13.57
C ILE A 37 -10.60 3.10 12.09
N THR A 38 -11.28 2.39 11.18
CA THR A 38 -11.23 2.67 9.73
C THR A 38 -11.83 4.03 9.40
N LEU A 39 -12.94 4.40 10.03
CA LEU A 39 -13.57 5.73 9.87
C LEU A 39 -12.64 6.83 10.38
N LEU A 40 -12.05 6.66 11.57
CA LEU A 40 -11.08 7.61 12.11
C LEU A 40 -9.87 7.79 11.17
N ALA A 41 -9.31 6.68 10.67
CA ALA A 41 -8.21 6.72 9.73
C ALA A 41 -8.59 7.43 8.42
N SER A 42 -9.82 7.24 7.93
CA SER A 42 -10.34 7.87 6.72
C SER A 42 -10.56 9.37 6.86
N ILE A 43 -11.02 9.81 8.04
CA ILE A 43 -11.13 11.24 8.40
C ILE A 43 -9.74 11.88 8.42
N CYS A 44 -8.77 11.23 9.08
CA CYS A 44 -7.39 11.71 9.09
C CYS A 44 -6.79 11.77 7.68
N PHE A 45 -7.01 10.74 6.86
CA PHE A 45 -6.54 10.73 5.47
C PHE A 45 -7.16 11.86 4.64
N SER A 46 -8.45 12.11 4.82
CA SER A 46 -9.18 13.13 4.06
C SER A 46 -8.75 14.56 4.40
N ALA A 47 -8.23 14.78 5.61
CA ALA A 47 -7.73 16.09 6.04
C ALA A 47 -6.53 16.57 5.19
N ILE A 48 -5.80 15.67 4.51
CA ILE A 48 -4.69 16.08 3.61
C ILE A 48 -5.16 16.93 2.45
N SER A 49 -6.36 16.67 1.93
CA SER A 49 -6.86 17.36 0.74
C SER A 49 -7.16 18.84 1.00
N PHE A 50 -7.16 19.27 2.28
CA PHE A 50 -7.42 20.63 2.73
C PHE A 50 -6.18 21.37 3.25
N LEU A 51 -5.06 20.65 3.43
CA LEU A 51 -3.80 21.19 3.92
C LEU A 51 -3.08 22.09 2.89
N PRO A 52 -3.06 21.78 1.57
CA PRO A 52 -2.45 22.64 0.57
C PRO A 52 -3.33 23.78 0.06
N THR A 53 -4.65 23.72 0.22
CA THR A 53 -5.60 24.71 -0.35
C THR A 53 -5.90 25.89 0.57
N THR A 54 -5.62 25.75 1.86
CA THR A 54 -5.79 26.84 2.86
C THR A 54 -4.52 27.67 3.03
N VAL A 55 -3.39 27.18 2.50
CA VAL A 55 -2.08 27.84 2.60
C VAL A 55 -1.79 28.50 1.26
N MET A 56 -2.16 29.77 1.12
CA MET A 56 -1.73 30.57 -0.03
C MET A 56 -0.20 30.53 -0.17
N PRO A 57 0.34 30.27 -1.38
CA PRO A 57 1.77 30.40 -1.64
C PRO A 57 2.25 31.79 -1.18
N GLY A 58 3.14 31.83 -0.17
CA GLY A 58 3.71 33.07 0.37
C GLY A 58 3.27 33.44 1.80
N GLN A 59 2.27 32.79 2.39
CA GLN A 59 1.85 33.09 3.79
C GLN A 59 2.53 32.22 4.85
N ILE A 60 3.07 31.07 4.47
CA ILE A 60 3.75 30.15 5.38
C ILE A 60 5.19 29.95 4.90
N SER A 61 6.14 30.01 5.82
CA SER A 61 7.55 29.74 5.49
C SER A 61 7.71 28.28 5.03
N PRO A 62 8.61 27.98 4.08
CA PRO A 62 8.83 26.62 3.59
C PRO A 62 9.09 25.61 4.72
N MET A 63 9.76 26.05 5.79
CA MET A 63 10.07 25.20 6.95
C MET A 63 8.84 24.85 7.79
N MET A 64 7.90 25.78 7.96
CA MET A 64 6.63 25.52 8.64
C MET A 64 5.74 24.59 7.82
N PHE A 65 5.69 24.76 6.50
CA PHE A 65 5.00 23.83 5.60
C PHE A 65 5.56 22.41 5.73
N LEU A 66 6.89 22.27 5.71
CA LEU A 66 7.57 20.97 5.87
C LEU A 66 7.24 20.32 7.22
N GLY A 67 7.23 21.10 8.30
CA GLY A 67 6.89 20.63 9.65
C GLY A 67 5.47 20.12 9.76
N ILE A 68 4.49 20.88 9.24
CA ILE A 68 3.08 20.48 9.21
C ILE A 68 2.90 19.19 8.39
N TYR A 69 3.54 19.10 7.22
CA TYR A 69 3.48 17.91 6.38
C TYR A 69 4.09 16.68 7.08
N ALA A 70 5.21 16.85 7.78
CA ALA A 70 5.83 15.78 8.56
C ALA A 70 4.93 15.27 9.70
N CYS A 71 4.32 16.19 10.47
CA CYS A 71 3.35 15.83 11.51
C CYS A 71 2.16 15.06 10.94
N TYR A 72 1.69 15.45 9.76
CA TYR A 72 0.60 14.78 9.07
C TYR A 72 0.99 13.36 8.62
N LEU A 73 2.18 13.18 8.03
CA LEU A 73 2.67 11.85 7.67
C LEU A 73 2.81 10.93 8.90
N LEU A 74 3.25 11.46 10.03
CA LEU A 74 3.30 10.72 11.30
C LEU A 74 1.90 10.30 11.75
N LEU A 75 0.92 11.20 11.69
CA LEU A 75 -0.47 10.89 12.00
C LEU A 75 -1.00 9.77 11.10
N LEU A 76 -0.72 9.81 9.79
CA LEU A 76 -1.11 8.77 8.84
C LEU A 76 -0.52 7.40 9.18
N VAL A 77 0.76 7.35 9.55
CA VAL A 77 1.41 6.11 9.99
C VAL A 77 0.69 5.57 11.22
N ILE A 78 0.39 6.42 12.21
CA ILE A 78 -0.28 6.00 13.45
C ILE A 78 -1.66 5.41 13.15
N VAL A 79 -2.53 6.15 12.44
CA VAL A 79 -3.91 5.71 12.21
C VAL A 79 -3.98 4.48 11.31
N SER A 80 -3.14 4.41 10.28
CA SER A 80 -3.06 3.24 9.39
C SER A 80 -2.56 2.01 10.12
N SER A 81 -1.58 2.17 11.02
CA SER A 81 -1.07 1.09 11.85
C SER A 81 -2.13 0.57 12.81
N CYS A 82 -2.91 1.45 13.44
CA CYS A 82 -4.02 1.07 14.31
C CYS A 82 -5.13 0.34 13.54
N ALA A 83 -5.50 0.83 12.35
CA ALA A 83 -6.49 0.21 11.49
C ALA A 83 -6.04 -1.18 11.04
N MET A 84 -4.79 -1.31 10.60
CA MET A 84 -4.22 -2.59 10.18
C MET A 84 -4.04 -3.55 11.35
N ALA A 85 -3.60 -3.07 12.52
CA ALA A 85 -3.43 -3.91 13.71
C ALA A 85 -4.76 -4.47 14.22
N THR A 86 -5.83 -3.68 14.16
CA THR A 86 -7.18 -4.12 14.52
C THR A 86 -7.62 -5.27 13.63
N PHE A 87 -7.37 -5.17 12.32
CA PHE A 87 -7.68 -6.23 11.37
C PHE A 87 -6.77 -7.46 11.52
N ALA A 88 -5.44 -7.27 11.54
CA ALA A 88 -4.46 -8.35 11.67
C ALA A 88 -4.63 -9.13 12.98
N LYS A 89 -5.09 -8.50 14.06
CA LYS A 89 -5.46 -9.18 15.31
C LYS A 89 -6.58 -10.20 15.10
N LEU A 90 -7.57 -9.91 14.26
CA LEU A 90 -8.65 -10.86 13.94
C LEU A 90 -8.11 -12.09 13.22
N VAL A 91 -7.07 -11.91 12.40
CA VAL A 91 -6.43 -12.99 11.64
C VAL A 91 -5.55 -13.86 12.56
N ASN A 92 -4.70 -13.21 13.36
CA ASN A 92 -3.65 -13.89 14.12
C ASN A 92 -4.11 -14.37 15.50
N GLY A 93 -5.12 -13.72 16.09
CA GLY A 93 -5.56 -13.99 17.47
C GLY A 93 -4.61 -13.47 18.55
N GLU A 94 -3.57 -12.73 18.17
CA GLU A 94 -2.54 -12.19 19.04
C GLU A 94 -3.00 -10.98 19.88
N SER A 95 -2.18 -10.58 20.85
CA SER A 95 -2.44 -9.37 21.63
C SER A 95 -2.35 -8.10 20.76
N TYR A 96 -3.26 -7.15 20.97
CA TYR A 96 -3.32 -5.92 20.16
C TYR A 96 -2.00 -5.12 20.21
N LYS A 97 -1.39 -5.01 21.39
CA LYS A 97 -0.12 -4.27 21.57
C LYS A 97 1.01 -4.87 20.73
N HIS A 98 1.11 -6.19 20.69
CA HIS A 98 2.14 -6.88 19.91
C HIS A 98 1.90 -6.72 18.41
N THR A 99 0.66 -6.91 17.95
CA THR A 99 0.28 -6.71 16.54
C THR A 99 0.48 -5.25 16.11
N LEU A 100 0.17 -4.28 16.97
CA LEU A 100 0.33 -2.86 16.68
C LEU A 100 1.79 -2.50 16.40
N THR A 101 2.72 -2.92 17.26
CA THR A 101 4.16 -2.68 17.03
C THR A 101 4.62 -3.20 15.67
N LYS A 102 4.14 -4.39 15.28
CA LYS A 102 4.48 -4.99 13.99
C LYS A 102 3.89 -4.20 12.82
N CYS A 103 2.61 -3.85 12.91
CA CYS A 103 1.95 -3.04 11.88
C CYS A 103 2.57 -1.65 11.75
N THR A 104 3.03 -1.04 12.84
CA THR A 104 3.74 0.25 12.81
C THR A 104 5.05 0.15 12.05
N ALA A 105 5.87 -0.88 12.31
CA ALA A 105 7.13 -1.06 11.60
C ALA A 105 6.92 -1.27 10.09
N VAL A 106 5.91 -2.08 9.72
CA VAL A 106 5.53 -2.32 8.32
C VAL A 106 5.02 -1.05 7.65
N THR A 107 4.09 -0.33 8.28
CA THR A 107 3.50 0.90 7.71
C THR A 107 4.54 2.00 7.55
N ALA A 108 5.42 2.18 8.55
CA ALA A 108 6.52 3.15 8.47
C ALA A 108 7.48 2.80 7.32
N THR A 109 7.79 1.51 7.13
CA THR A 109 8.64 1.08 6.02
C THR A 109 7.97 1.26 4.68
N GLN A 110 6.68 0.96 4.55
CA GLN A 110 5.91 1.22 3.32
C GLN A 110 5.93 2.70 2.96
N LEU A 111 5.80 3.61 3.95
CA LEU A 111 5.93 5.05 3.73
C LEU A 111 7.33 5.44 3.25
N VAL A 112 8.38 4.94 3.91
CA VAL A 112 9.78 5.19 3.51
C VAL A 112 10.04 4.67 2.09
N THR A 113 9.59 3.46 1.78
CA THR A 113 9.70 2.85 0.45
C THR A 113 8.98 3.69 -0.61
N LEU A 114 7.78 4.19 -0.30
CA LEU A 114 7.04 5.08 -1.20
C LEU A 114 7.82 6.36 -1.48
N ILE A 115 8.33 7.04 -0.44
CA ILE A 115 9.11 8.28 -0.57
C ILE A 115 10.38 8.04 -1.40
N VAL A 116 11.10 6.95 -1.14
CA VAL A 116 12.31 6.59 -1.88
C VAL A 116 11.99 6.30 -3.35
N ALA A 117 10.95 5.51 -3.62
CA ALA A 117 10.55 5.17 -4.98
C ALA A 117 10.11 6.41 -5.77
N THR A 118 9.29 7.29 -5.20
CA THR A 118 8.85 8.52 -5.87
C THR A 118 10.01 9.47 -6.14
N THR A 119 10.94 9.60 -5.18
CA THR A 119 12.14 10.43 -5.34
C THR A 119 13.07 9.87 -6.41
N ALA A 120 13.26 8.56 -6.45
CA ALA A 120 14.06 7.89 -7.47
C ALA A 120 13.45 8.06 -8.87
N VAL A 121 12.13 7.88 -9.00
CA VAL A 121 11.42 8.09 -10.27
C VAL A 121 11.55 9.55 -10.72
N TYR A 122 11.28 10.52 -9.85
CA TYR A 122 11.37 11.94 -10.19
C TYR A 122 12.80 12.36 -10.57
N SER A 123 13.81 11.95 -9.80
CA SER A 123 15.22 12.25 -10.11
C SER A 123 15.70 11.58 -11.40
N SER A 124 15.22 10.36 -11.70
CA SER A 124 15.50 9.68 -12.97
C SER A 124 14.87 10.43 -14.16
N GLN A 125 13.63 10.90 -14.02
CA GLN A 125 12.97 11.71 -15.04
C GLN A 125 13.75 12.99 -15.34
N GLN A 126 14.16 13.73 -14.30
CA GLN A 126 14.95 14.96 -14.46
C GLN A 126 16.31 14.70 -15.12
N SER A 127 16.96 13.60 -14.78
CA SER A 127 18.25 13.21 -15.38
C SER A 127 18.10 12.81 -16.85
N LEU A 128 17.06 12.06 -17.19
CA LEU A 128 16.76 11.64 -18.56
C LEU A 128 16.39 12.84 -19.45
N VAL A 129 15.63 13.81 -18.93
CA VAL A 129 15.33 15.06 -19.64
C VAL A 129 16.62 15.83 -19.97
N LYS A 130 17.53 15.97 -19.01
CA LYS A 130 18.83 16.63 -19.24
C LYS A 130 19.69 15.88 -20.26
N TRP A 131 19.75 14.55 -20.14
CA TRP A 131 20.53 13.71 -21.05
C TRP A 131 19.98 13.76 -22.48
N THR A 132 18.68 13.60 -22.68
CA THR A 132 18.06 13.70 -24.02
C THR A 132 18.21 15.08 -24.65
N ALA A 133 18.12 16.16 -23.86
CA ALA A 133 18.40 17.52 -24.32
C ALA A 133 19.87 17.67 -24.80
N SER A 134 20.83 17.04 -24.12
CA SER A 134 22.25 17.09 -24.52
C SER A 134 22.54 16.41 -25.86
N LEU A 135 21.67 15.51 -26.32
CA LEU A 135 21.80 14.82 -27.60
C LEU A 135 21.21 15.60 -28.79
N GLY A 136 20.73 16.83 -28.57
CA GLY A 136 20.00 17.59 -29.59
C GLY A 136 18.61 17.00 -29.89
N ALA A 137 18.17 15.98 -29.14
CA ALA A 137 16.85 15.38 -29.24
C ALA A 137 15.82 16.25 -28.50
N ALA A 138 15.65 17.49 -28.97
CA ALA A 138 14.53 18.33 -28.59
C ALA A 138 13.26 17.54 -28.89
N SER A 139 12.54 17.11 -27.85
CA SER A 139 11.28 16.33 -27.89
C SER A 139 11.34 14.80 -27.98
N SER A 140 12.32 14.11 -27.39
CA SER A 140 12.16 12.66 -27.14
C SER A 140 11.45 12.36 -25.82
N GLN A 141 10.28 12.98 -25.60
CA GLN A 141 9.38 12.64 -24.47
C GLN A 141 9.13 11.13 -24.38
N VAL A 142 9.12 10.44 -25.53
CA VAL A 142 9.05 8.99 -25.65
C VAL A 142 10.25 8.28 -25.02
N LEU A 143 11.48 8.72 -25.28
CA LEU A 143 12.69 8.10 -24.68
C LEU A 143 12.72 8.32 -23.16
N VAL A 144 12.34 9.51 -22.69
CA VAL A 144 12.20 9.79 -21.26
C VAL A 144 11.14 8.87 -20.63
N ALA A 145 9.98 8.73 -21.26
CA ALA A 145 8.91 7.86 -20.78
C ALA A 145 9.33 6.39 -20.70
N LEU A 146 10.01 5.87 -21.74
CA LEU A 146 10.54 4.51 -21.75
C LEU A 146 11.60 4.31 -20.65
N GLY A 147 12.51 5.27 -20.47
CA GLY A 147 13.52 5.20 -19.41
C GLY A 147 12.88 5.20 -18.02
N VAL A 148 11.89 6.05 -17.78
CA VAL A 148 11.13 6.06 -16.51
C VAL A 148 10.38 4.74 -16.30
N LEU A 149 9.78 4.16 -17.35
CA LEU A 149 9.09 2.88 -17.27
C LEU A 149 10.04 1.74 -16.85
N VAL A 150 11.27 1.72 -17.37
CA VAL A 150 12.30 0.75 -16.95
C VAL A 150 12.63 0.94 -15.47
N VAL A 151 12.83 2.18 -15.01
CA VAL A 151 13.09 2.46 -13.58
C VAL A 151 11.94 1.96 -12.71
N VAL A 152 10.69 2.26 -13.09
CA VAL A 152 9.49 1.79 -12.38
C VAL A 152 9.44 0.26 -12.34
N ALA A 153 9.72 -0.42 -13.45
CA ALA A 153 9.74 -1.88 -13.51
C ALA A 153 10.82 -2.49 -12.60
N VAL A 154 12.02 -1.90 -12.55
CA VAL A 154 13.10 -2.33 -11.65
C VAL A 154 12.67 -2.19 -10.19
N PHE A 155 12.13 -1.04 -9.80
CA PHE A 155 11.62 -0.85 -8.43
C PHE A 155 10.48 -1.82 -8.11
N PHE A 156 9.57 -2.06 -9.06
CA PHE A 156 8.47 -3.00 -8.87
C PHE A 156 8.97 -4.42 -8.55
N VAL A 157 9.96 -4.92 -9.30
CA VAL A 157 10.56 -6.23 -9.05
C VAL A 157 11.27 -6.27 -7.69
N LEU A 158 12.09 -5.25 -7.39
CA LEU A 158 12.85 -5.19 -6.13
C LEU A 158 11.95 -5.04 -4.89
N LEU A 159 10.84 -4.31 -4.99
CA LEU A 159 9.95 -4.10 -3.86
C LEU A 159 8.95 -5.25 -3.65
N SER A 160 8.70 -6.06 -4.69
CA SER A 160 7.74 -7.18 -4.62
C SER A 160 7.95 -8.13 -3.43
N PRO A 161 9.18 -8.56 -3.04
CA PRO A 161 9.38 -9.48 -1.93
C PRO A 161 9.00 -8.89 -0.57
N LEU A 162 8.89 -7.55 -0.46
CA LEU A 162 8.45 -6.91 0.77
C LEU A 162 7.02 -7.33 1.14
N ALA A 163 6.16 -7.62 0.16
CA ALA A 163 4.82 -8.13 0.44
C ALA A 163 4.88 -9.47 1.22
N TYR A 164 5.83 -10.34 0.86
CA TYR A 164 6.08 -11.59 1.58
C TYR A 164 6.70 -11.35 2.96
N THR A 165 7.77 -10.55 3.04
CA THR A 165 8.48 -10.35 4.32
C THR A 165 7.66 -9.59 5.35
N HIS A 166 6.88 -8.58 4.93
CA HIS A 166 5.94 -7.87 5.81
C HIS A 166 4.86 -8.82 6.35
N THR A 167 4.29 -9.65 5.49
CA THR A 167 3.29 -10.63 5.91
C THR A 167 3.87 -11.63 6.90
N LYS A 168 5.04 -12.20 6.58
CA LYS A 168 5.78 -13.10 7.48
C LYS A 168 6.04 -12.45 8.84
N TYR A 169 6.49 -11.20 8.87
CA TYR A 169 6.77 -10.47 10.12
C TYR A 169 5.51 -10.25 10.97
N ILE A 170 4.39 -9.91 10.33
CA ILE A 170 3.10 -9.73 11.03
C ILE A 170 2.62 -11.07 11.62
N LEU A 171 2.74 -12.17 10.87
CA LEU A 171 2.25 -13.50 11.26
C LEU A 171 3.17 -14.25 12.25
N GLU A 172 4.49 -14.17 12.11
CA GLU A 172 5.43 -14.96 12.91
C GLU A 172 5.84 -14.27 14.22
N ASN A 173 5.75 -14.99 15.34
CA ASN A 173 6.15 -14.47 16.65
C ASN A 173 7.67 -14.52 16.87
N GLY A 174 8.22 -13.53 17.58
CA GLY A 174 9.62 -13.50 17.99
C GLY A 174 10.63 -12.95 16.97
N SER A 175 10.20 -12.57 15.77
CA SER A 175 11.09 -11.99 14.75
C SER A 175 11.38 -10.50 15.02
N LYS A 176 12.64 -10.08 14.86
CA LYS A 176 13.01 -8.65 14.85
C LYS A 176 12.74 -8.08 13.45
N TYR A 177 12.30 -6.84 13.35
CA TYR A 177 11.98 -6.24 12.04
C TYR A 177 13.19 -6.24 11.10
N ALA A 178 14.39 -5.93 11.61
CA ALA A 178 15.62 -5.94 10.82
C ALA A 178 15.96 -7.30 10.19
N SER A 179 15.50 -8.41 10.79
CA SER A 179 15.73 -9.75 10.21
C SER A 179 14.92 -10.01 8.94
N CYS A 180 13.95 -9.16 8.60
CA CYS A 180 13.13 -9.28 7.40
C CYS A 180 13.92 -9.05 6.11
N PHE A 181 14.96 -8.21 6.13
CA PHE A 181 15.74 -7.83 4.95
C PHE A 181 16.89 -8.79 4.61
N GLY A 182 17.15 -9.79 5.46
CA GLY A 182 18.19 -10.79 5.25
C GLY A 182 17.69 -11.99 4.44
N LYS A 183 17.85 -13.19 5.03
CA LYS A 183 17.43 -14.46 4.41
C LYS A 183 15.96 -14.47 3.94
N PRO A 184 14.97 -13.90 4.68
CA PRO A 184 13.58 -13.91 4.23
C PRO A 184 13.35 -13.12 2.94
N TYR A 185 14.00 -11.97 2.76
CA TYR A 185 13.92 -11.18 1.54
C TYR A 185 14.53 -11.92 0.34
N SER A 186 15.74 -12.49 0.52
CA SER A 186 16.37 -13.32 -0.51
C SER A 186 15.50 -14.52 -0.89
N PHE A 187 14.83 -15.14 0.09
CA PHE A 187 13.89 -16.23 -0.17
C PHE A 187 12.65 -15.76 -0.95
N GLY A 188 12.12 -14.58 -0.65
CA GLY A 188 11.07 -13.94 -1.44
C GLY A 188 11.52 -13.67 -2.88
N MET A 189 12.76 -13.19 -3.08
CA MET A 189 13.34 -12.98 -4.40
C MET A 189 13.43 -14.27 -5.22
N LYS A 190 13.76 -15.42 -4.61
CA LYS A 190 13.74 -16.72 -5.30
C LYS A 190 12.35 -17.14 -5.78
N ASN A 191 11.30 -16.61 -5.15
CA ASN A 191 9.90 -16.85 -5.49
C ASN A 191 9.24 -15.60 -6.12
N CYS A 192 10.03 -14.67 -6.68
CA CYS A 192 9.55 -13.35 -7.09
C CYS A 192 8.43 -13.43 -8.13
N GLY A 193 8.48 -14.36 -9.10
CA GLY A 193 7.45 -14.48 -10.12
C GLY A 193 6.06 -14.76 -9.53
N TYR A 194 5.97 -15.61 -8.51
CA TYR A 194 4.71 -15.92 -7.83
C TYR A 194 4.20 -14.72 -6.99
N ILE A 195 5.12 -14.02 -6.32
CA ILE A 195 4.79 -12.83 -5.53
C ILE A 195 4.34 -11.69 -6.45
N ILE A 196 5.06 -11.44 -7.55
CA ILE A 196 4.74 -10.44 -8.57
C ILE A 196 3.35 -10.69 -9.14
N LEU A 197 3.01 -11.93 -9.51
CA LEU A 197 1.67 -12.25 -9.99
C LEU A 197 0.59 -11.91 -8.95
N SER A 198 0.88 -12.17 -7.67
CA SER A 198 -0.04 -11.83 -6.56
C SER A 198 -0.15 -10.31 -6.35
N VAL A 199 0.95 -9.58 -6.48
CA VAL A 199 0.96 -8.11 -6.44
C VAL A 199 0.16 -7.53 -7.60
N ILE A 200 0.27 -8.08 -8.82
CA ILE A 200 -0.52 -7.65 -9.98
C ILE A 200 -2.01 -7.83 -9.69
N VAL A 201 -2.42 -8.98 -9.15
CA VAL A 201 -3.82 -9.21 -8.77
C VAL A 201 -4.30 -8.22 -7.69
N ALA A 202 -3.49 -7.99 -6.65
CA ALA A 202 -3.80 -7.00 -5.63
C ALA A 202 -3.90 -5.57 -6.20
N LEU A 203 -3.04 -5.20 -7.14
CA LEU A 203 -3.10 -3.90 -7.83
C LEU A 203 -4.34 -3.77 -8.70
N LEU A 204 -4.74 -4.83 -9.41
CA LEU A 204 -5.99 -4.83 -10.18
C LEU A 204 -7.21 -4.65 -9.27
N GLU A 205 -7.26 -5.38 -8.15
CA GLU A 205 -8.32 -5.23 -7.14
C GLU A 205 -8.36 -3.79 -6.60
N LEU A 206 -7.20 -3.21 -6.29
CA LEU A 206 -7.08 -1.84 -5.80
C LEU A 206 -7.51 -0.81 -6.85
N VAL A 207 -7.02 -0.91 -8.09
CA VAL A 207 -7.32 0.05 -9.17
C VAL A 207 -8.80 0.03 -9.53
N LEU A 208 -9.41 -1.16 -9.66
CA LEU A 208 -10.84 -1.29 -9.92
C LEU A 208 -11.67 -0.68 -8.79
N SER A 209 -11.27 -0.92 -7.54
CA SER A 209 -11.96 -0.35 -6.38
C SER A 209 -11.81 1.16 -6.30
N ILE A 210 -10.61 1.70 -6.56
CA ILE A 210 -10.37 3.14 -6.61
C ILE A 210 -11.24 3.78 -7.69
N PHE A 211 -11.26 3.20 -8.90
CA PHE A 211 -12.08 3.72 -9.99
C PHE A 211 -13.56 3.80 -9.62
N LEU A 212 -14.12 2.77 -8.98
CA LEU A 212 -15.52 2.75 -8.57
C LEU A 212 -15.83 3.70 -7.42
N PHE A 213 -15.00 3.70 -6.37
CA PHE A 213 -15.28 4.44 -5.13
C PHE A 213 -14.93 5.93 -5.22
N SER A 214 -14.03 6.31 -6.13
CA SER A 214 -13.58 7.70 -6.27
C SER A 214 -14.49 8.58 -7.12
N ILE A 215 -15.46 8.03 -7.86
CA ILE A 215 -16.31 8.82 -8.78
C ILE A 215 -16.91 10.07 -8.10
N PRO A 216 -17.56 9.98 -6.91
CA PRO A 216 -18.14 11.15 -6.28
C PRO A 216 -17.07 12.18 -5.86
N PHE A 217 -15.93 11.69 -5.35
CA PHE A 217 -14.83 12.54 -4.95
C PHE A 217 -14.20 13.26 -6.16
N ILE A 218 -13.95 12.55 -7.26
CA ILE A 218 -13.40 13.11 -8.50
C ILE A 218 -14.30 14.23 -9.01
N VAL A 219 -15.61 13.98 -9.14
CA VAL A 219 -16.55 15.00 -9.64
C VAL A 219 -16.54 16.25 -8.75
N CYS A 220 -16.58 16.09 -7.43
CA CYS A 220 -16.52 17.22 -6.51
C CYS A 220 -15.17 17.95 -6.59
N HIS A 221 -14.07 17.22 -6.60
CA HIS A 221 -12.72 17.80 -6.63
C HIS A 221 -12.45 18.58 -7.92
N PHE A 222 -12.82 18.03 -9.08
CA PHE A 222 -12.68 18.74 -10.36
C PHE A 222 -13.58 19.97 -10.44
N SER A 223 -14.78 19.93 -9.86
CA SER A 223 -15.66 21.10 -9.77
C SER A 223 -15.04 22.21 -8.91
N SER A 224 -14.51 21.85 -7.73
CA SER A 224 -13.77 22.78 -6.87
C SER A 224 -12.53 23.35 -7.55
N PHE A 225 -11.81 22.53 -8.30
CA PHE A 225 -10.61 22.97 -9.01
C PHE A 225 -10.96 23.92 -10.16
N ALA A 226 -12.01 23.64 -10.92
CA ALA A 226 -12.49 24.52 -11.99
C ALA A 226 -12.98 25.87 -11.44
N ASP A 227 -13.74 25.87 -10.34
CA ASP A 227 -14.15 27.10 -9.65
C ASP A 227 -12.95 27.91 -9.15
N PHE A 228 -11.97 27.24 -8.53
CA PHE A 228 -10.73 27.89 -8.10
C PHE A 228 -10.01 28.57 -9.27
N LEU A 229 -9.87 27.89 -10.42
CA LEU A 229 -9.27 28.50 -11.61
C LEU A 229 -10.07 29.70 -12.12
N GLY A 230 -11.41 29.63 -12.16
CA GLY A 230 -12.25 30.76 -12.54
C GLY A 230 -12.11 31.97 -11.60
N THR A 231 -12.01 31.71 -10.29
CA THR A 231 -11.78 32.80 -9.31
C THR A 231 -10.40 33.46 -9.45
N LEU A 232 -9.38 32.71 -9.92
CA LEU A 232 -8.08 33.30 -10.24
C LEU A 232 -8.16 34.22 -11.48
N ASP A 233 -9.07 33.93 -12.41
CA ASP A 233 -9.32 34.76 -13.59
C ASP A 233 -10.26 35.95 -13.29
N GLY A 234 -10.74 36.09 -12.06
CA GLY A 234 -11.52 37.23 -11.58
C GLY A 234 -13.04 36.99 -11.48
N ASP A 235 -13.51 35.78 -11.79
CA ASP A 235 -14.92 35.41 -11.62
C ASP A 235 -15.28 35.25 -10.14
N THR A 236 -16.54 35.51 -9.80
CA THR A 236 -17.06 35.13 -8.48
C THR A 236 -17.25 33.62 -8.41
N SER A 237 -16.95 33.01 -7.26
CA SER A 237 -17.19 31.57 -7.05
C SER A 237 -18.67 31.22 -7.30
N GLY A 238 -18.88 30.20 -8.14
CA GLY A 238 -20.20 29.66 -8.46
C GLY A 238 -20.64 28.53 -7.52
N LEU A 239 -19.75 28.10 -6.62
CA LEU A 239 -20.01 26.99 -5.71
C LEU A 239 -20.71 27.43 -4.42
N PRO A 240 -21.63 26.61 -3.88
CA PRO A 240 -22.20 26.85 -2.56
C PRO A 240 -21.13 26.84 -1.45
N SER A 241 -21.33 27.61 -0.39
CA SER A 241 -20.38 27.71 0.72
C SER A 241 -20.06 26.37 1.43
N TYR A 242 -20.98 25.40 1.38
CA TYR A 242 -20.80 24.07 1.94
C TYR A 242 -20.05 23.09 1.02
N PHE A 243 -19.72 23.47 -0.21
CA PHE A 243 -19.18 22.54 -1.22
C PHE A 243 -17.83 21.93 -0.79
N ASN A 244 -17.01 22.69 -0.07
CA ASN A 244 -15.77 22.15 0.53
C ASN A 244 -16.03 21.03 1.55
N MET A 245 -17.11 21.13 2.34
CA MET A 245 -17.51 20.04 3.24
C MET A 245 -18.01 18.82 2.46
N LEU A 246 -18.62 19.01 1.28
CA LEU A 246 -19.02 17.93 0.39
C LEU A 246 -17.81 17.19 -0.20
N VAL A 247 -16.78 17.92 -0.64
CA VAL A 247 -15.49 17.34 -1.07
C VAL A 247 -14.86 16.53 0.06
N PHE A 248 -14.86 17.07 1.29
CA PHE A 248 -14.35 16.36 2.45
C PHE A 248 -15.12 15.06 2.75
N GLY A 249 -16.46 15.14 2.79
CA GLY A 249 -17.32 13.99 3.06
C GLY A 249 -17.18 12.89 2.00
N THR A 250 -17.13 13.26 0.71
CA THR A 250 -16.93 12.29 -0.38
C THR A 250 -15.56 11.62 -0.32
N ASN A 251 -14.52 12.36 0.08
CA ASN A 251 -13.19 11.79 0.29
C ASN A 251 -13.14 10.81 1.48
N ILE A 252 -13.87 11.11 2.57
CA ILE A 252 -13.98 10.19 3.73
C ILE A 252 -14.57 8.86 3.29
N VAL A 253 -15.67 8.89 2.53
CA VAL A 253 -16.33 7.66 2.03
C VAL A 253 -15.39 6.88 1.11
N PHE A 254 -14.71 7.57 0.20
CA PHE A 254 -13.73 6.95 -0.70
C PHE A 254 -12.59 6.25 0.09
N CYS A 255 -11.99 6.93 1.05
CA CYS A 255 -10.91 6.37 1.88
C CYS A 255 -11.41 5.19 2.73
N PHE A 256 -12.61 5.31 3.30
CA PHE A 256 -13.23 4.30 4.13
C PHE A 256 -13.43 2.98 3.38
N LEU A 257 -13.98 3.04 2.17
CA LEU A 257 -14.16 1.86 1.33
C LEU A 257 -12.81 1.27 0.87
N THR A 258 -11.84 2.13 0.58
CA THR A 258 -10.50 1.70 0.15
C THR A 258 -9.78 0.89 1.24
N TYR A 259 -9.94 1.22 2.52
CA TYR A 259 -9.38 0.41 3.61
C TYR A 259 -9.90 -1.04 3.64
N TYR A 260 -11.17 -1.26 3.30
CA TYR A 260 -11.72 -2.63 3.23
C TYR A 260 -11.09 -3.44 2.10
N VAL A 261 -10.72 -2.80 1.00
CA VAL A 261 -9.94 -3.42 -0.08
C VAL A 261 -8.52 -3.76 0.40
N VAL A 262 -7.88 -2.86 1.15
CA VAL A 262 -6.56 -3.12 1.75
C VAL A 262 -6.60 -4.34 2.69
N TYR A 263 -7.67 -4.51 3.46
CA TYR A 263 -7.87 -5.70 4.29
C TYR A 263 -8.01 -6.99 3.46
N SER A 264 -8.73 -6.94 2.34
CA SER A 264 -8.82 -8.08 1.40
C SER A 264 -7.45 -8.45 0.82
N ILE A 265 -6.69 -7.44 0.37
CA ILE A 265 -5.33 -7.61 -0.15
C ILE A 265 -4.39 -8.21 0.91
N PHE A 266 -4.49 -7.78 2.16
CA PHE A 266 -3.70 -8.38 3.25
C PHE A 266 -3.98 -9.87 3.41
N LEU A 267 -5.25 -10.29 3.37
CA LEU A 267 -5.59 -11.71 3.42
C LEU A 267 -5.02 -12.48 2.23
N LEU A 268 -5.10 -11.93 1.01
CA LEU A 268 -4.45 -12.54 -0.15
C LEU A 268 -2.97 -12.82 0.13
N PHE A 269 -2.24 -11.85 0.68
CA PHE A 269 -0.84 -12.05 1.02
C PHE A 269 -0.60 -13.04 2.15
N CYS A 270 -1.51 -13.18 3.13
CA CYS A 270 -1.44 -14.27 4.11
C CYS A 270 -1.47 -15.65 3.44
N PHE A 271 -2.35 -15.85 2.45
CA PHE A 271 -2.44 -17.11 1.71
C PHE A 271 -1.23 -17.35 0.80
N VAL A 272 -0.73 -16.29 0.14
CA VAL A 272 0.50 -16.33 -0.66
C VAL A 272 1.70 -16.74 0.20
N TYR A 273 1.85 -16.12 1.37
CA TYR A 273 2.86 -16.49 2.37
C TYR A 273 2.74 -17.96 2.78
N GLY A 274 1.52 -18.40 3.13
CA GLY A 274 1.27 -19.78 3.56
C GLY A 274 1.61 -20.83 2.49
N ASN A 275 1.34 -20.54 1.22
CA ASN A 275 1.73 -21.41 0.11
C ASN A 275 3.25 -21.50 -0.06
N ILE A 276 3.95 -20.35 0.06
CA ILE A 276 5.41 -20.28 -0.06
C ILE A 276 6.08 -21.08 1.07
N GLU A 277 5.64 -20.93 2.31
CA GLU A 277 6.18 -21.71 3.43
C GLU A 277 5.81 -23.20 3.35
N ALA A 278 4.61 -23.55 2.86
CA ALA A 278 4.24 -24.95 2.64
C ALA A 278 5.18 -25.64 1.63
N LYS A 279 5.53 -24.96 0.52
CA LYS A 279 6.51 -25.46 -0.45
C LYS A 279 7.89 -25.64 0.18
N ARG A 280 8.33 -24.67 0.99
CA ARG A 280 9.62 -24.74 1.70
C ARG A 280 9.70 -25.94 2.63
N ILE A 281 8.64 -26.20 3.41
CA ILE A 281 8.57 -27.34 4.32
C ILE A 281 8.57 -28.66 3.53
N GLY A 282 7.84 -28.72 2.41
CA GLY A 282 7.84 -29.89 1.51
C GLY A 282 9.24 -30.22 0.99
N THR A 283 9.95 -29.23 0.42
CA THR A 283 11.30 -29.44 -0.09
C THR A 283 12.30 -29.86 1.01
N ALA A 284 12.19 -29.32 2.21
CA ALA A 284 13.05 -29.72 3.33
C ALA A 284 12.81 -31.18 3.76
N LYS A 285 11.56 -31.65 3.70
CA LYS A 285 11.20 -33.05 3.98
C LYS A 285 11.66 -34.03 2.89
N ASP A 286 11.75 -33.58 1.65
CA ASP A 286 12.24 -34.42 0.54
C ASP A 286 13.77 -34.50 0.51
N GLN A 287 14.47 -33.52 1.10
CA GLN A 287 15.93 -33.49 1.22
C GLN A 287 16.45 -34.31 2.41
N SER A 288 15.73 -34.33 3.54
CA SER A 288 16.15 -35.09 4.74
C SER A 288 16.39 -36.60 4.54
N PRO A 289 15.66 -37.33 3.67
CA PRO A 289 15.92 -38.75 3.38
C PRO A 289 17.06 -38.94 2.36
N GLN A 290 17.30 -37.96 1.48
CA GLN A 290 18.34 -38.05 0.46
C GLN A 290 19.74 -37.75 1.01
N ASP A 291 19.84 -36.91 2.04
CA ASP A 291 21.10 -36.64 2.72
C ASP A 291 21.49 -37.81 3.65
N ALA A 292 20.51 -38.50 4.26
CA ALA A 292 20.76 -39.73 5.03
C ALA A 292 21.27 -40.91 4.18
N ALA A 293 20.97 -40.92 2.87
CA ALA A 293 21.41 -41.96 1.93
C ALA A 293 22.75 -41.62 1.24
N LYS A 294 23.37 -40.48 1.54
CA LYS A 294 24.70 -40.09 1.04
C LYS A 294 25.82 -40.27 2.07
N ASP A 295 25.44 -40.60 3.31
CA ASP A 295 26.35 -40.88 4.42
C ASP A 295 26.48 -42.40 4.69
N GLU A 296 25.94 -43.25 3.81
CA GLU A 296 26.19 -44.71 3.73
C GLU A 296 27.07 -45.03 2.50
#